data_AF-A0A4P9YWI2-F1
#
_entry.id   AF-A0A4P9YWI2-F1
#
_cell.length_a   1.000
_cell.length_b   1.000
_cell.length_c   1.000
_cell.angle_alpha   90.00
_cell.angle_beta   90.00
_cell.angle_gamma   90.00
#
_symmetry.space_group_name_H-M   'P 1'
#
loop_
_entity.id
_entity.type
_entity.pdbx_description
1 polymer ?
#
loop_
_entity_poly.entity_id
_entity_poly.type
_entity_poly.pdbx_seq_one_letter_code
_entity_poly.pdbx_strand_id
1 'polypeptide(L)'
;METIQRDLEAFQARVLNVEQLLDQVETQVRDDYGGKSGIHPGHVNATKTHYQELYSKLKLSFLEMNAKEKFMQTLSQDPPAVVTEEMVASLEAENKEAAVALKETKRHIEALSDTLANGVYHVVSVRDQTRQIVNEALQLSAETQAMEAERILEEQKQQLQQIYAATEEQQREVDDLQWELDTAQQELEQLRKEQQSTESLAVEANRMAKQSDPRIQELHSWYQSATATLLQLVGVTQFHMDARDTLLVTYEDVAAAAAATASNKDDGAVEPLTLRVQLDPATFRLQDAQFIGA
;
A
#
# COMPACT_ATOMS: atom_id res chain seq x y z
N MET A 1 2.87 -0.46 11.86
CA MET A 1 3.72 -0.63 13.06
C MET A 1 2.96 -0.35 14.35
N GLU A 2 2.15 0.73 14.44
CA GLU A 2 1.40 1.05 15.67
C GLU A 2 0.38 -0.01 16.13
N THR A 3 -0.19 -0.78 15.19
CA THR A 3 -1.18 -1.83 15.50
C THR A 3 -0.56 -3.04 16.21
N ILE A 4 0.61 -3.49 15.75
CA ILE A 4 1.34 -4.64 16.33
C ILE A 4 1.81 -4.32 17.76
N GLN A 5 2.25 -3.08 17.98
CA GLN A 5 2.72 -2.64 19.29
C GLN A 5 1.58 -2.60 20.31
N ARG A 6 0.38 -2.17 19.88
CA ARG A 6 -0.83 -2.18 20.69
C ARG A 6 -1.31 -3.60 21.04
N ASP A 7 -1.18 -4.54 20.11
CA ASP A 7 -1.55 -5.95 20.33
C ASP A 7 -0.56 -6.66 21.26
N LEU A 8 0.74 -6.31 21.19
CA LEU A 8 1.77 -6.81 22.11
C LEU A 8 1.53 -6.31 23.54
N GLU A 9 1.21 -5.02 23.70
CA GLU A 9 0.86 -4.43 25.00
C GLU A 9 -0.43 -5.05 25.57
N ALA A 10 -1.43 -5.30 24.72
CA ALA A 10 -2.67 -5.97 25.13
C ALA A 10 -2.43 -7.44 25.53
N PHE A 11 -1.53 -8.14 24.86
CA PHE A 11 -1.13 -9.51 25.22
C PHE A 11 -0.35 -9.54 26.53
N GLN A 12 0.65 -8.67 26.70
CA GLN A 12 1.39 -8.55 27.96
C GLN A 12 0.47 -8.19 29.13
N ALA A 13 -0.49 -7.28 28.94
CA ALA A 13 -1.49 -6.94 29.96
C ALA A 13 -2.41 -8.12 30.30
N ARG A 14 -2.70 -9.01 29.35
CA ARG A 14 -3.46 -10.25 29.58
C ARG A 14 -2.64 -11.31 30.31
N VAL A 15 -1.37 -11.50 29.95
CA VAL A 15 -0.46 -12.43 30.64
C VAL A 15 -0.25 -11.99 32.09
N LEU A 16 -0.03 -10.69 32.31
CA LEU A 16 0.11 -10.12 33.65
C LEU A 16 -1.17 -10.30 34.48
N ASN A 17 -2.35 -10.19 33.86
CA ASN A 17 -3.63 -10.49 34.52
C ASN A 17 -3.78 -11.97 34.88
N VAL A 18 -3.29 -12.89 34.06
CA VAL A 18 -3.35 -14.34 34.35
C VAL A 18 -2.41 -14.70 35.50
N GLU A 19 -1.20 -14.14 35.54
CA GLU A 19 -0.28 -14.32 36.68
C GLU A 19 -0.85 -13.70 37.95
N GLN A 20 -1.44 -12.50 37.86
CA GLN A 20 -2.13 -11.88 39.00
C GLN A 20 -3.34 -12.68 39.47
N LEU A 21 -4.09 -13.30 38.57
CA LEU A 21 -5.20 -14.20 38.90
C LEU A 21 -4.71 -15.52 39.52
N LEU A 22 -3.58 -16.06 39.05
CA LEU A 22 -2.95 -17.23 39.66
C LEU A 22 -2.45 -16.93 41.07
N ASP A 23 -1.76 -15.80 41.25
CA ASP A 23 -1.33 -15.32 42.57
C ASP A 23 -2.54 -15.01 43.47
N GLN A 24 -3.61 -14.44 42.94
CA GLN A 24 -4.86 -14.20 43.68
C GLN A 24 -5.58 -15.49 44.07
N VAL A 25 -5.61 -16.49 43.20
CA VAL A 25 -6.20 -17.80 43.52
C VAL A 25 -5.31 -18.53 44.51
N GLU A 26 -3.98 -18.46 44.37
CA GLU A 26 -3.03 -19.09 45.30
C GLU A 26 -3.06 -18.42 46.68
N THR A 27 -3.22 -17.08 46.73
CA THR A 27 -3.41 -16.34 47.98
C THR A 27 -4.79 -16.52 48.58
N GLN A 28 -5.87 -16.55 47.80
CA GLN A 28 -7.22 -16.87 48.29
C GLN A 28 -7.29 -18.30 48.84
N VAL A 29 -6.69 -19.27 48.15
CA VAL A 29 -6.60 -20.66 48.64
C VAL A 29 -5.74 -20.75 49.91
N ARG A 30 -4.74 -19.89 50.08
CA ARG A 30 -3.91 -19.78 51.29
C ARG A 30 -4.63 -19.11 52.47
N ASP A 31 -5.48 -18.13 52.19
CA ASP A 31 -6.16 -17.30 53.19
C ASP A 31 -7.49 -17.93 53.67
N ASP A 32 -8.24 -18.60 52.79
CA ASP A 32 -9.45 -19.34 53.17
C ASP A 32 -9.16 -20.55 54.09
N TYR A 33 -7.90 -21.03 54.10
CA TYR A 33 -7.44 -22.15 54.92
C TYR A 33 -6.31 -21.78 55.89
N GLY A 34 -6.31 -20.53 56.37
CA GLY A 34 -5.61 -20.14 57.60
C GLY A 34 -4.15 -20.56 57.69
N GLY A 35 -3.31 -20.19 56.72
CA GLY A 35 -1.85 -19.99 56.89
C GLY A 35 -1.00 -21.17 57.39
N LYS A 36 -1.54 -22.38 57.58
CA LYS A 36 -0.80 -23.58 58.01
C LYS A 36 -1.10 -24.75 57.08
N SER A 37 -0.27 -24.89 56.05
CA SER A 37 0.04 -26.17 55.38
C SER A 37 -1.17 -27.04 54.96
N GLY A 38 -2.19 -26.44 54.36
CA GLY A 38 -3.46 -27.12 54.06
C GLY A 38 -3.47 -28.15 52.92
N ILE A 39 -2.43 -28.23 52.06
CA ILE A 39 -2.51 -29.05 50.83
C ILE A 39 -1.25 -29.90 50.60
N HIS A 40 -0.57 -30.32 51.68
CA HIS A 40 0.39 -31.42 51.55
C HIS A 40 -0.29 -32.74 51.97
N PRO A 41 -0.28 -33.81 51.15
CA PRO A 41 -0.91 -35.09 51.48
C PRO A 41 -0.48 -35.65 52.85
N GLY A 42 0.77 -35.37 53.26
CA GLY A 42 1.28 -35.72 54.58
C GLY A 42 0.60 -34.99 55.75
N HIS A 43 0.23 -33.71 55.58
CA HIS A 43 -0.47 -32.95 56.61
C HIS A 43 -1.92 -33.43 56.75
N VAL A 44 -2.59 -33.70 55.63
CA VAL A 44 -3.96 -34.28 55.62
C VAL A 44 -3.99 -35.62 56.37
N ASN A 45 -3.02 -36.50 56.11
CA ASN A 45 -2.87 -37.78 56.82
C ASN A 45 -2.58 -37.59 58.32
N ALA A 46 -1.74 -36.63 58.69
CA ALA A 46 -1.46 -36.32 60.08
C ALA A 46 -2.71 -35.81 60.82
N THR A 47 -3.47 -34.87 60.22
CA THR A 47 -4.75 -34.40 60.77
C THR A 47 -5.79 -35.52 60.86
N LYS A 48 -5.89 -36.39 59.84
CA LYS A 48 -6.78 -37.55 59.88
C LYS A 48 -6.47 -38.47 61.06
N THR A 49 -5.19 -38.78 61.26
CA THR A 49 -4.73 -39.63 62.37
C THR A 49 -5.04 -38.98 63.72
N HIS A 50 -4.74 -37.69 63.86
CA HIS A 50 -5.04 -36.92 65.07
C HIS A 50 -6.53 -36.92 65.42
N TYR A 51 -7.41 -36.67 64.44
CA TYR A 51 -8.86 -36.70 64.66
C TYR A 51 -9.38 -38.10 64.97
N GLN A 52 -8.81 -39.15 64.37
CA GLN A 52 -9.15 -40.53 64.70
C GLN A 52 -8.82 -40.88 66.16
N GLU A 53 -7.66 -40.46 66.66
CA GLU A 53 -7.26 -40.64 68.06
C GLU A 53 -8.16 -39.85 69.02
N LEU A 54 -8.43 -38.58 68.71
CA LEU A 54 -9.30 -37.72 69.50
C LEU A 54 -10.72 -38.28 69.59
N TYR A 55 -11.28 -38.70 68.45
CA TYR A 55 -12.60 -39.32 68.39
C TYR A 55 -12.64 -40.62 69.20
N SER A 56 -11.61 -41.45 69.13
CA SER A 56 -11.52 -42.69 69.91
C SER A 56 -11.53 -42.43 71.41
N LYS A 57 -10.78 -41.42 71.87
CA LYS A 57 -10.77 -40.99 73.29
C LYS A 57 -12.13 -40.44 73.72
N LEU A 58 -12.74 -39.58 72.89
CA LEU A 58 -14.03 -38.97 73.18
C LEU A 58 -15.14 -40.04 73.25
N LYS A 59 -15.15 -40.98 72.30
CA LYS A 59 -16.07 -42.11 72.26
C LYS A 59 -15.95 -42.98 73.52
N LEU A 60 -14.73 -43.29 73.96
CA LEU A 60 -14.50 -44.10 75.16
C LEU A 60 -14.97 -43.38 76.43
N SER A 61 -14.63 -42.09 76.58
CA SER A 61 -15.10 -41.28 77.71
C SER A 61 -16.62 -41.14 77.75
N PHE A 62 -17.26 -40.96 76.59
CA PHE A 62 -18.72 -40.88 76.49
C PHE A 62 -19.38 -42.21 76.87
N LEU A 63 -18.88 -43.33 76.34
CA LEU A 63 -19.42 -44.66 76.67
C LEU A 63 -19.29 -44.97 78.16
N GLU A 64 -18.16 -44.63 78.78
CA GLU A 64 -17.94 -44.81 80.21
C GLU A 64 -18.91 -43.93 81.03
N MET A 65 -19.07 -42.66 80.67
CA MET A 65 -19.99 -41.75 81.34
C MET A 65 -21.44 -42.24 81.22
N ASN A 66 -21.86 -42.66 80.03
CA ASN A 66 -23.20 -43.17 79.78
C ASN A 66 -23.45 -44.49 80.52
N ALA A 67 -22.45 -45.37 80.62
CA ALA A 67 -22.53 -46.58 81.43
C ALA A 67 -22.69 -46.26 82.92
N LYS A 68 -21.93 -45.28 83.44
CA LYS A 68 -22.05 -44.81 84.83
C LYS A 68 -23.43 -44.20 85.09
N GLU A 69 -23.92 -43.34 84.20
CA GLU A 69 -25.22 -42.70 84.29
C GLU A 69 -26.35 -43.75 84.30
N LYS A 70 -26.35 -44.68 83.33
CA LYS A 70 -27.32 -45.77 83.26
C LYS A 70 -27.29 -46.65 84.51
N PHE A 71 -26.10 -46.96 85.03
CA PHE A 71 -25.94 -47.73 86.27
C PHE A 71 -26.55 -47.00 87.47
N MET A 72 -26.25 -45.71 87.64
CA MET A 72 -26.83 -44.91 88.71
C MET A 72 -28.35 -44.76 88.58
N GLN A 73 -28.86 -44.64 87.35
CA GLN A 73 -30.28 -44.57 87.06
C GLN A 73 -30.99 -45.90 87.38
N THR A 74 -30.38 -47.04 87.07
CA THR A 74 -30.93 -48.37 87.43
C THR A 74 -30.95 -48.58 88.94
N LEU A 75 -29.92 -48.13 89.66
CA LEU A 75 -29.89 -48.20 91.14
C LEU A 75 -30.93 -47.28 91.81
N SER A 76 -31.30 -46.18 91.15
CA SER A 76 -32.23 -45.17 91.70
C SER A 76 -33.70 -45.39 91.32
N GLN A 77 -34.00 -46.41 90.50
CA GLN A 77 -35.38 -46.76 90.14
C GLN A 77 -36.04 -47.56 91.28
N ASP A 78 -37.23 -47.13 91.69
CA ASP A 78 -38.08 -47.82 92.66
C ASP A 78 -39.45 -48.10 92.01
N PRO A 79 -39.79 -49.37 91.67
CA PRO A 79 -39.05 -50.60 91.96
C PRO A 79 -37.82 -50.79 91.06
N PRO A 80 -36.79 -51.53 91.52
CA PRO A 80 -35.56 -51.75 90.77
C PRO A 80 -35.85 -52.44 89.43
N ALA A 81 -35.28 -51.90 88.35
CA ALA A 81 -35.44 -52.48 87.02
C ALA A 81 -34.88 -53.91 86.98
N VAL A 82 -35.80 -54.85 86.80
CA VAL A 82 -35.46 -56.27 86.62
C VAL A 82 -35.13 -56.47 85.14
N VAL A 83 -33.85 -56.70 84.85
CA VAL A 83 -33.41 -57.14 83.52
C VAL A 83 -33.97 -58.54 83.29
N THR A 84 -34.99 -58.66 82.45
CA THR A 84 -35.55 -59.95 82.05
C THR A 84 -34.73 -60.56 80.93
N GLU A 85 -34.66 -61.88 80.86
CA GLU A 85 -33.98 -62.61 79.78
C GLU A 85 -34.54 -62.22 78.40
N GLU A 86 -35.84 -61.90 78.32
CA GLU A 86 -36.51 -61.45 77.10
C GLU A 86 -35.99 -60.09 76.60
N MET A 87 -35.72 -59.15 77.52
CA MET A 87 -35.18 -57.83 77.17
C MET A 87 -33.74 -57.92 76.69
N VAL A 88 -32.93 -58.82 77.27
CA VAL A 88 -31.57 -59.10 76.81
C VAL A 88 -31.61 -59.74 75.41
N ALA A 89 -32.45 -60.75 75.20
CA ALA A 89 -32.59 -61.42 73.92
C ALA A 89 -33.05 -60.46 72.81
N SER A 90 -33.98 -59.55 73.11
CA SER A 90 -34.45 -58.52 72.16
C SER A 90 -33.33 -57.54 71.80
N LEU A 91 -32.55 -57.04 72.76
CA LEU A 91 -31.42 -56.13 72.51
C LEU A 91 -30.28 -56.82 71.77
N GLU A 92 -30.03 -58.11 72.03
CA GLU A 92 -29.05 -58.90 71.28
C GLU A 92 -29.47 -59.08 69.82
N ALA A 93 -30.77 -59.30 69.56
CA ALA A 93 -31.30 -59.38 68.20
C ALA A 93 -31.14 -58.04 67.45
N GLU A 94 -31.52 -56.92 68.07
CA GLU A 94 -31.39 -55.58 67.48
C GLU A 94 -29.91 -55.20 67.22
N ASN A 95 -29.01 -55.47 68.18
CA ASN A 95 -27.59 -55.24 68.00
C ASN A 95 -27.01 -56.09 66.87
N LYS A 96 -27.48 -57.33 66.71
CA LYS A 96 -27.03 -58.21 65.62
C LYS A 96 -27.49 -57.69 64.27
N GLU A 97 -28.72 -57.21 64.16
CA GLU A 97 -29.24 -56.59 62.94
C GLU A 97 -28.48 -55.30 62.60
N ALA A 98 -28.31 -54.40 63.58
CA ALA A 98 -27.55 -53.17 63.41
C ALA A 98 -26.08 -53.42 63.04
N ALA A 99 -25.46 -54.46 63.61
CA ALA A 99 -24.09 -54.86 63.27
C ALA A 99 -23.96 -55.35 61.81
N VAL A 100 -24.97 -56.06 61.29
CA VAL A 100 -25.02 -56.49 59.89
C VAL A 100 -25.16 -55.28 58.97
N ALA A 101 -26.11 -54.37 59.26
CA ALA A 101 -26.32 -53.14 58.48
C ALA A 101 -25.07 -52.24 58.47
N LEU A 102 -24.39 -52.09 59.62
CA LEU A 102 -23.15 -51.31 59.72
C LEU A 102 -22.01 -51.94 58.89
N LYS A 103 -21.93 -53.27 58.84
CA LYS A 103 -20.91 -53.96 58.05
C LYS A 103 -21.14 -53.80 56.55
N GLU A 104 -22.40 -53.80 56.12
CA GLU A 104 -22.79 -53.59 54.73
C GLU A 104 -22.51 -52.16 54.27
N THR A 105 -22.93 -51.16 55.07
CA THR A 105 -22.64 -49.74 54.79
C THR A 105 -21.15 -49.46 54.77
N LYS A 106 -20.37 -50.04 55.70
CA LYS A 106 -18.91 -49.93 55.69
C LYS A 106 -18.29 -50.47 54.39
N ARG A 107 -18.71 -51.66 53.95
CA ARG A 107 -18.25 -52.24 52.66
C ARG A 107 -18.61 -51.36 51.47
N HIS A 108 -19.80 -50.76 51.48
CA HIS A 108 -20.23 -49.85 50.42
C HIS A 108 -19.37 -48.57 50.38
N ILE A 109 -19.08 -47.97 51.53
CA ILE A 109 -18.22 -46.79 51.64
C ILE A 109 -16.78 -47.12 51.20
N GLU A 110 -16.25 -48.28 51.57
CA GLU A 110 -14.92 -48.74 51.13
C GLU A 110 -14.87 -48.89 49.60
N ALA A 111 -15.89 -49.53 48.99
CA ALA A 111 -15.98 -49.65 47.54
C ALA A 111 -16.07 -48.29 46.84
N LEU A 112 -16.87 -47.35 47.37
CA LEU A 112 -16.94 -45.99 46.83
C LEU A 112 -15.60 -45.25 46.97
N SER A 113 -14.92 -45.38 48.11
CA SER A 113 -13.60 -44.78 48.33
C SER A 113 -12.58 -45.30 47.31
N ASP A 114 -12.59 -46.60 47.01
CA ASP A 114 -11.69 -47.21 46.02
C ASP A 114 -12.00 -46.71 44.60
N THR A 115 -13.28 -46.62 44.23
CA THR A 115 -13.67 -46.06 42.92
C THR A 115 -13.25 -44.59 42.79
N LEU A 116 -13.43 -43.79 43.84
CA LEU A 116 -13.02 -42.38 43.86
C LEU A 116 -11.51 -42.25 43.75
N ALA A 117 -10.73 -43.05 44.50
CA ALA A 117 -9.28 -43.04 44.41
C ALA A 117 -8.80 -43.34 42.98
N ASN A 118 -9.34 -44.38 42.35
CA ASN A 118 -9.03 -44.73 40.96
C ASN A 118 -9.42 -43.62 39.97
N GLY A 119 -10.59 -42.99 40.19
CA GLY A 119 -11.02 -41.83 39.41
C GLY A 119 -10.06 -40.65 39.52
N VAL A 120 -9.58 -40.34 40.71
CA VAL A 120 -8.59 -39.28 40.95
C VAL A 120 -7.28 -39.58 40.22
N TYR A 121 -6.77 -40.81 40.29
CA TYR A 121 -5.57 -41.20 39.54
C TYR A 121 -5.74 -41.02 38.02
N HIS A 122 -6.88 -41.44 37.49
CA HIS A 122 -7.19 -41.26 36.07
C HIS A 122 -7.25 -39.78 35.68
N VAL A 123 -7.94 -38.94 36.46
CA VAL A 123 -8.04 -37.50 36.21
C VAL A 123 -6.67 -36.82 36.24
N VAL A 124 -5.82 -37.17 37.20
CA VAL A 124 -4.43 -36.65 37.28
C VAL A 124 -3.63 -37.07 36.05
N SER A 125 -3.72 -38.34 35.64
CA SER A 125 -3.03 -38.85 34.44
C SER A 125 -3.49 -38.11 33.18
N VAL A 126 -4.79 -37.94 32.98
CA VAL A 126 -5.34 -37.24 31.80
C VAL A 126 -4.95 -35.76 31.82
N ARG A 127 -4.98 -35.11 32.98
CA ARG A 127 -4.51 -33.73 33.15
C ARG A 127 -3.05 -33.60 32.73
N ASP A 128 -2.18 -34.51 33.16
CA ASP A 128 -0.75 -34.45 32.86
C ASP A 128 -0.48 -34.68 31.37
N GLN A 129 -1.19 -35.62 30.73
CA GLN A 129 -1.17 -35.80 29.28
C GLN A 129 -1.66 -34.57 28.52
N THR A 130 -2.76 -33.97 28.99
CA THR A 130 -3.32 -32.75 28.39
C THR A 130 -2.31 -31.60 28.48
N ARG A 131 -1.65 -31.45 29.63
CA ARG A 131 -0.61 -30.44 29.84
C ARG A 131 0.57 -30.63 28.89
N GLN A 132 0.99 -31.87 28.66
CA GLN A 132 2.03 -32.17 27.69
C GLN A 132 1.62 -31.77 26.27
N ILE A 133 0.43 -32.17 25.82
CA ILE A 133 -0.09 -31.83 24.49
C ILE A 133 -0.20 -30.31 24.30
N VAL A 134 -0.68 -29.60 25.33
CA VAL A 134 -0.78 -28.13 25.29
C VAL A 134 0.60 -27.49 25.17
N ASN A 135 1.61 -27.98 25.89
CA ASN A 135 2.97 -27.46 25.77
C ASN A 135 3.57 -27.71 24.38
N GLU A 136 3.36 -28.90 23.81
CA GLU A 136 3.81 -29.23 22.45
C GLU A 136 3.11 -28.33 21.41
N ALA A 137 1.79 -28.11 21.55
CA ALA A 137 1.03 -27.23 20.68
C ALA A 137 1.51 -25.76 20.77
N LEU A 138 1.85 -25.28 21.98
CA LEU A 138 2.42 -23.95 22.17
C LEU A 138 3.79 -23.80 21.51
N GLN A 139 4.66 -24.82 21.61
CA GLN A 139 5.95 -24.81 20.93
C GLN A 139 5.80 -24.79 19.41
N LEU A 140 4.95 -25.66 18.85
CA LEU A 140 4.68 -25.70 17.41
C LEU A 140 4.07 -24.38 16.93
N SER A 141 3.16 -23.78 17.69
CA SER A 141 2.58 -22.47 17.34
C SER A 141 3.60 -21.34 17.36
N ALA A 142 4.60 -21.39 18.26
CA ALA A 142 5.66 -20.40 18.29
C ALA A 142 6.60 -20.55 17.08
N GLU A 143 6.90 -21.81 16.71
CA GLU A 143 7.72 -22.12 15.54
C GLU A 143 7.03 -21.70 14.23
N THR A 144 5.73 -21.94 14.08
CA THR A 144 4.99 -21.49 12.89
C THR A 144 4.94 -19.97 12.79
N GLN A 145 4.72 -19.26 13.90
CA GLN A 145 4.76 -17.80 13.92
C GLN A 145 6.15 -17.25 13.55
N ALA A 146 7.22 -17.88 14.03
CA ALA A 146 8.59 -17.50 13.67
C ALA A 146 8.85 -17.70 12.16
N MET A 147 8.47 -18.84 11.60
CA MET A 147 8.61 -19.11 10.16
C MET A 147 7.78 -18.14 9.31
N GLU A 148 6.56 -17.80 9.73
CA GLU A 148 5.73 -16.81 9.04
C GLU A 148 6.37 -15.42 9.05
N ALA A 149 6.93 -15.01 10.19
CA ALA A 149 7.63 -13.73 10.32
C ALA A 149 8.86 -13.68 9.40
N GLU A 150 9.66 -14.76 9.34
CA GLU A 150 10.81 -14.86 8.43
C GLU A 150 10.38 -14.80 6.96
N ARG A 151 9.29 -15.49 6.59
CA ARG A 151 8.74 -15.47 5.23
C ARG A 151 8.32 -14.05 4.82
N ILE A 152 7.63 -13.33 5.71
CA ILE A 152 7.19 -11.95 5.48
C ILE A 152 8.41 -11.03 5.35
N LEU A 153 9.42 -11.19 6.20
CA LEU A 153 10.64 -10.40 6.14
C LEU A 153 11.37 -10.59 4.80
N GLU A 154 11.50 -11.83 4.33
CA GLU A 154 12.15 -12.12 3.06
C GLU A 154 11.35 -11.58 1.87
N GLU A 155 10.02 -11.66 1.91
CA GLU A 155 9.15 -11.03 0.90
C GLU A 155 9.33 -9.51 0.87
N GLN A 156 9.33 -8.85 2.04
CA GLN A 156 9.56 -7.41 2.14
C GLN A 156 10.95 -7.01 1.64
N LYS A 157 11.97 -7.82 1.92
CA LYS A 157 13.33 -7.59 1.44
C LYS A 157 13.41 -7.68 -0.09
N GLN A 158 12.73 -8.67 -0.69
CA GLN A 158 12.65 -8.80 -2.14
C GLN A 158 11.90 -7.62 -2.78
N GLN A 159 10.79 -7.18 -2.18
CA GLN A 159 10.06 -5.99 -2.64
C GLN A 159 10.94 -4.73 -2.56
N LEU A 160 11.68 -4.54 -1.46
CA LEU A 160 12.61 -3.43 -1.32
C LEU A 160 13.71 -3.48 -2.40
N GLN A 161 14.28 -4.64 -2.66
CA GLN A 161 15.28 -4.80 -3.73
C GLN A 161 14.73 -4.44 -5.12
N GLN A 162 13.48 -4.82 -5.41
CA GLN A 162 12.82 -4.44 -6.67
C GLN A 162 12.59 -2.92 -6.75
N ILE A 163 12.15 -2.29 -5.66
CA ILE A 163 11.98 -0.83 -5.59
C ILE A 163 13.33 -0.12 -5.79
N TYR A 164 14.40 -0.58 -5.14
CA TYR A 164 15.73 -0.01 -5.32
C TYR A 164 16.21 -0.13 -6.77
N ALA A 165 16.04 -1.29 -7.41
CA ALA A 165 16.42 -1.48 -8.81
C ALA A 165 15.62 -0.55 -9.75
N ALA A 166 14.30 -0.45 -9.56
CA ALA A 166 13.46 0.46 -10.34
C ALA A 166 13.80 1.94 -10.11
N THR A 167 14.13 2.32 -8.87
CA THR A 167 14.56 3.69 -8.55
C THR A 167 15.90 4.02 -9.21
N GLU A 168 16.84 3.06 -9.25
CA GLU A 168 18.13 3.23 -9.93
C GLU A 168 17.96 3.37 -11.44
N GLU A 169 17.06 2.60 -12.05
CA GLU A 169 16.74 2.71 -13.48
C GLU A 169 16.13 4.08 -13.81
N GLN A 170 15.16 4.54 -13.01
CA GLN A 170 14.58 5.88 -13.17
C GLN A 170 15.63 6.99 -12.96
N GLN A 171 16.56 6.83 -12.02
CA GLN A 171 17.62 7.80 -11.83
C GLN A 171 18.52 7.90 -13.06
N ARG A 172 18.86 6.77 -13.68
CA ARG A 172 19.64 6.77 -14.93
C ARG A 172 18.89 7.45 -16.07
N GLU A 173 17.59 7.19 -16.21
CA GLU A 173 16.75 7.88 -17.21
C GLU A 173 16.70 9.39 -16.98
N VAL A 174 16.59 9.83 -15.72
CA VAL A 174 16.66 11.25 -15.37
C VAL A 174 18.01 11.84 -15.73
N ASP A 175 19.11 11.15 -15.45
CA ASP A 175 20.47 11.62 -15.77
C ASP A 175 20.68 11.71 -17.29
N ASP A 176 20.17 10.74 -18.06
CA ASP A 176 20.22 10.74 -19.53
C ASP A 176 19.40 11.92 -20.11
N LEU A 177 18.17 12.12 -19.62
CA LEU A 177 17.33 13.26 -20.03
C LEU A 177 17.94 14.61 -19.66
N GLN A 178 18.63 14.70 -18.51
CA GLN A 178 19.38 15.90 -18.13
C GLN A 178 20.51 16.18 -19.12
N TRP A 179 21.26 15.15 -19.52
CA TRP A 179 22.33 15.29 -20.52
C TRP A 179 21.80 15.70 -21.90
N GLU A 180 20.67 15.13 -22.34
CA GLU A 180 19.99 15.55 -23.58
C GLU A 180 19.52 17.00 -23.51
N LEU A 181 18.94 17.41 -22.39
CA LEU A 181 18.49 18.79 -22.16
C LEU A 181 19.66 19.77 -22.22
N ASP A 182 20.79 19.46 -21.57
CA ASP A 182 21.99 20.30 -21.58
C ASP A 182 22.57 20.41 -22.99
N THR A 183 22.59 19.31 -23.74
CA THR A 183 23.04 19.29 -25.14
C THR A 183 22.15 20.16 -26.02
N ALA A 184 20.83 20.01 -25.91
CA ALA A 184 19.86 20.83 -26.64
C ALA A 184 19.95 22.32 -26.26
N GLN A 185 20.21 22.63 -24.99
CA GLN A 185 20.45 24.01 -24.54
C GLN A 185 21.71 24.60 -25.18
N GLN A 186 22.80 23.84 -25.26
CA GLN A 186 24.04 24.27 -25.92
C GLN A 186 23.82 24.51 -27.42
N GLU A 187 23.09 23.62 -28.11
CA GLU A 187 22.73 23.79 -29.52
C GLU A 187 21.89 25.05 -29.75
N LEU A 188 20.89 25.30 -28.89
CA LEU A 188 20.09 26.53 -28.96
C LEU A 188 20.93 27.79 -28.74
N GLU A 189 21.92 27.75 -27.84
CA GLU A 189 22.86 28.86 -27.66
C GLU A 189 23.75 29.08 -28.90
N GLN A 190 24.22 28.00 -29.53
CA GLN A 190 24.99 28.09 -30.77
C GLN A 190 24.15 28.69 -31.90
N LEU A 191 22.94 28.16 -32.13
CA LEU A 191 22.02 28.67 -33.14
C LEU A 191 21.63 30.13 -32.89
N ARG A 192 21.46 30.54 -31.62
CA ARG A 192 21.23 31.96 -31.29
C ARG A 192 22.42 32.84 -31.65
N LYS A 193 23.66 32.38 -31.44
CA LYS A 193 24.88 33.12 -31.84
C LYS A 193 24.99 33.20 -33.36
N GLU A 194 24.71 32.11 -34.08
CA GLU A 194 24.68 32.09 -35.54
C GLU A 194 23.60 33.01 -36.10
N GLN A 195 22.39 32.98 -35.51
CA GLN A 195 21.31 33.89 -35.87
C GLN A 195 21.74 35.35 -35.67
N GLN A 196 22.29 35.71 -34.51
CA GLN A 196 22.80 37.07 -34.27
C GLN A 196 23.89 37.49 -35.27
N SER A 197 24.80 36.57 -35.61
CA SER A 197 25.85 36.82 -36.61
C SER A 197 25.25 37.05 -37.99
N THR A 198 24.35 36.19 -38.44
CA THR A 198 23.68 36.32 -39.76
C THR A 198 22.80 37.56 -39.82
N GLU A 199 22.09 37.91 -38.75
CA GLU A 199 21.34 39.16 -38.63
C GLU A 199 22.26 40.38 -38.73
N SER A 200 23.42 40.36 -38.05
CA SER A 200 24.39 41.46 -38.14
C SER A 200 24.95 41.63 -39.56
N LEU A 201 25.29 40.53 -40.23
CA LEU A 201 25.73 40.53 -41.63
C LEU A 201 24.62 41.01 -42.57
N ALA A 202 23.38 40.61 -42.34
CA ALA A 202 22.24 41.06 -43.12
C ALA A 202 21.98 42.57 -42.93
N VAL A 203 22.11 43.07 -41.70
CA VAL A 203 22.02 44.51 -41.39
C VAL A 203 23.16 45.28 -42.07
N GLU A 204 24.39 44.77 -42.05
CA GLU A 204 25.52 45.38 -42.74
C GLU A 204 25.35 45.36 -44.26
N ALA A 205 24.92 44.23 -44.84
CA ALA A 205 24.62 44.12 -46.25
C ALA A 205 23.50 45.08 -46.67
N ASN A 206 22.47 45.23 -45.84
CA ASN A 206 21.40 46.21 -46.05
C ASN A 206 21.93 47.65 -45.94
N ARG A 207 22.86 47.92 -45.00
CA ARG A 207 23.53 49.23 -44.92
C ARG A 207 24.35 49.52 -46.18
N MET A 208 25.13 48.55 -46.66
CA MET A 208 25.92 48.68 -47.89
C MET A 208 25.02 48.85 -49.12
N ALA A 209 23.89 48.14 -49.19
CA ALA A 209 22.90 48.31 -50.24
C ALA A 209 22.25 49.70 -50.20
N LYS A 210 21.95 50.24 -49.01
CA LYS A 210 21.48 51.63 -48.86
C LYS A 210 22.56 52.66 -49.18
N GLN A 211 23.84 52.30 -49.02
CA GLN A 211 25.02 53.06 -49.44
C GLN A 211 25.49 52.70 -50.86
N SER A 212 24.58 52.21 -51.72
CA SER A 212 24.89 51.95 -53.14
C SER A 212 25.60 53.17 -53.74
N ASP A 213 26.70 52.90 -54.46
CA ASP A 213 27.54 53.92 -55.08
C ASP A 213 26.68 54.92 -55.88
N PRO A 214 26.74 56.24 -55.58
CA PRO A 214 25.98 57.26 -56.29
C PRO A 214 26.12 57.15 -57.80
N ARG A 215 27.29 56.70 -58.28
CA ARG A 215 27.56 56.50 -59.71
C ARG A 215 26.74 55.38 -60.32
N ILE A 216 26.47 54.31 -59.57
CA ILE A 216 25.65 53.18 -60.07
C ILE A 216 24.18 53.59 -60.11
N GLN A 217 23.71 54.36 -59.12
CA GLN A 217 22.36 54.92 -59.15
C GLN A 217 22.19 55.92 -60.31
N GLU A 218 23.17 56.79 -60.53
CA GLU A 218 23.21 57.69 -61.68
C GLU A 218 23.20 56.89 -62.99
N LEU A 219 24.05 55.86 -63.13
CA LEU A 219 24.10 55.02 -64.33
C LEU A 219 22.80 54.26 -64.56
N HIS A 220 22.17 53.74 -63.50
CA HIS A 220 20.87 53.07 -63.58
C HIS A 220 19.77 54.06 -64.00
N SER A 221 19.72 55.25 -63.39
CA SER A 221 18.74 56.27 -63.75
C SER A 221 18.95 56.78 -65.18
N TRP A 222 20.21 56.90 -65.61
CA TRP A 222 20.57 57.22 -66.98
C TRP A 222 20.17 56.11 -67.93
N TYR A 223 20.47 54.84 -67.62
CA TYR A 223 20.10 53.70 -68.45
C TYR A 223 18.58 53.58 -68.53
N GLN A 224 17.85 53.74 -67.43
CA GLN A 224 16.39 53.81 -67.42
C GLN A 224 15.87 54.95 -68.30
N SER A 225 16.43 56.15 -68.15
CA SER A 225 16.04 57.31 -68.97
C SER A 225 16.36 57.09 -70.45
N ALA A 226 17.52 56.50 -70.78
CA ALA A 226 17.93 56.16 -72.13
C ALA A 226 17.05 55.06 -72.74
N THR A 227 16.72 54.02 -71.96
CA THR A 227 15.78 52.98 -72.38
C THR A 227 14.38 53.54 -72.55
N ALA A 228 13.91 54.43 -71.67
CA ALA A 228 12.61 55.09 -71.82
C ALA A 228 12.57 55.97 -73.07
N THR A 229 13.65 56.70 -73.36
CA THR A 229 13.77 57.52 -74.58
C THR A 229 13.78 56.64 -75.83
N LEU A 230 14.53 55.52 -75.81
CA LEU A 230 14.55 54.55 -76.91
C LEU A 230 13.18 53.90 -77.12
N LEU A 231 12.49 53.53 -76.05
CA LEU A 231 11.15 52.96 -76.10
C LEU A 231 10.14 53.97 -76.66
N GLN A 232 10.20 55.23 -76.22
CA GLN A 232 9.39 56.32 -76.80
C GLN A 232 9.67 56.53 -78.30
N LEU A 233 10.93 56.45 -78.73
CA LEU A 233 11.28 56.60 -80.14
C LEU A 233 10.76 55.45 -81.01
N VAL A 234 10.71 54.24 -80.46
CA VAL A 234 10.15 53.05 -81.13
C VAL A 234 8.62 52.98 -81.00
N GLY A 235 8.01 53.89 -80.22
CA GLY A 235 6.58 53.91 -79.97
C GLY A 235 6.10 52.81 -79.02
N VAL A 236 6.99 52.20 -78.23
CA VAL A 236 6.62 51.17 -77.23
C VAL A 236 6.21 51.85 -75.94
N THR A 237 4.95 51.74 -75.57
CA THR A 237 4.40 52.37 -74.36
C THR A 237 4.61 51.51 -73.12
N GLN A 238 4.46 50.19 -73.28
CA GLN A 238 4.60 49.23 -72.19
C GLN A 238 5.09 47.90 -72.74
N PHE A 239 5.99 47.25 -72.02
CA PHE A 239 6.26 45.84 -72.22
C PHE A 239 6.23 45.14 -70.86
N HIS A 240 5.56 44.00 -70.80
CA HIS A 240 5.49 43.17 -69.61
C HIS A 240 5.58 41.71 -70.02
N MET A 241 6.15 40.90 -69.14
CA MET A 241 6.31 39.47 -69.33
C MET A 241 5.17 38.78 -68.58
N ASP A 242 4.11 38.42 -69.31
CA ASP A 242 2.87 37.87 -68.75
C ASP A 242 3.05 36.41 -68.27
N ALA A 243 3.94 35.67 -68.94
CA ALA A 243 4.35 34.32 -68.58
C ALA A 243 5.86 34.12 -68.80
N ARG A 244 6.46 33.05 -68.25
CA ARG A 244 7.92 32.80 -68.36
C ARG A 244 8.47 32.77 -69.79
N ASP A 245 7.61 32.57 -70.78
CA ASP A 245 7.93 32.40 -72.20
C ASP A 245 7.25 33.43 -73.12
N THR A 246 6.42 34.33 -72.59
CA THR A 246 5.61 35.23 -73.41
C THR A 246 5.86 36.68 -73.03
N LEU A 247 6.40 37.45 -73.99
CA LEU A 247 6.59 38.89 -73.88
C LEU A 247 5.47 39.62 -74.63
N LEU A 248 4.74 40.48 -73.92
CA LEU A 248 3.75 41.37 -74.52
C LEU A 248 4.37 42.76 -74.65
N VAL A 249 4.42 43.27 -75.89
CA VAL A 249 4.93 44.61 -76.22
C VAL A 249 3.79 45.41 -76.82
N THR A 250 3.36 46.45 -76.12
CA THR A 250 2.30 47.34 -76.56
C THR A 250 2.92 48.55 -77.24
N TYR A 251 2.53 48.78 -78.49
CA TYR A 251 2.95 49.93 -79.30
C TYR A 251 1.82 50.95 -79.39
N GLU A 252 2.19 52.22 -79.40
CA GLU A 252 1.34 53.34 -79.73
C GLU A 252 1.50 53.66 -81.22
N ASP A 253 0.41 53.61 -81.98
CA ASP A 253 0.45 53.92 -83.41
C ASP A 253 0.57 55.44 -83.60
N VAL A 254 1.81 55.90 -83.76
CA VAL A 254 2.17 57.31 -83.97
C VAL A 254 1.54 57.88 -85.25
N ALA A 255 1.21 57.04 -86.25
CA ALA A 255 0.56 57.48 -87.48
C ALA A 255 -0.96 57.69 -87.29
N ALA A 256 -1.62 56.85 -86.49
CA ALA A 256 -3.03 57.03 -86.12
C ALA A 256 -3.23 58.21 -85.15
N ALA A 257 -2.32 58.41 -84.19
CA ALA A 257 -2.38 59.51 -83.22
C ALA A 257 -2.22 60.91 -83.86
N ALA A 258 -1.40 61.03 -84.92
CA ALA A 258 -1.22 62.28 -85.66
C ALA A 258 -2.41 62.64 -86.58
N ALA A 259 -3.20 61.65 -87.02
CA ALA A 259 -4.42 61.88 -87.81
C ALA A 259 -5.61 62.33 -86.93
N ALA A 260 -5.67 61.87 -85.68
CA ALA A 260 -6.75 62.23 -84.73
C ALA A 260 -6.65 63.68 -84.21
N THR A 261 -5.46 64.28 -84.19
CA THR A 261 -5.26 65.66 -83.69
C THR A 261 -5.77 66.76 -84.64
N ALA A 262 -6.16 66.42 -85.88
CA ALA A 262 -6.71 67.36 -86.86
C ALA A 262 -8.26 67.37 -86.95
N SER A 263 -8.96 66.45 -86.27
CA SER A 263 -10.42 66.33 -86.32
C SER A 263 -11.03 66.38 -84.93
N ASN A 264 -11.51 67.54 -84.53
CA ASN A 264 -12.23 67.76 -83.27
C ASN A 264 -13.65 67.15 -83.38
N LYS A 265 -13.81 65.83 -83.16
CA LYS A 265 -15.10 65.16 -82.91
C LYS A 265 -14.97 63.70 -82.47
N ASP A 266 -15.56 63.41 -81.31
CA ASP A 266 -15.99 62.11 -80.73
C ASP A 266 -14.94 61.03 -80.33
N ASP A 267 -15.17 60.52 -79.12
CA ASP A 267 -14.49 59.42 -78.41
C ASP A 267 -14.38 58.14 -79.25
N GLY A 268 -13.24 57.97 -79.93
CA GLY A 268 -12.75 56.68 -80.40
C GLY A 268 -11.39 56.42 -79.77
N ALA A 269 -11.35 55.64 -78.69
CA ALA A 269 -10.08 55.18 -78.13
C ALA A 269 -9.34 54.37 -79.20
N VAL A 270 -8.18 54.86 -79.64
CA VAL A 270 -7.30 54.12 -80.55
C VAL A 270 -6.84 52.88 -79.80
N GLU A 271 -7.26 51.69 -80.26
CA GLU A 271 -6.82 50.44 -79.62
C GLU A 271 -5.30 50.28 -79.83
N PRO A 272 -4.51 50.11 -78.76
CA PRO A 272 -3.07 50.01 -78.87
C PRO A 272 -2.67 48.65 -79.47
N LEU A 273 -1.75 48.68 -80.44
CA LEU A 273 -1.30 47.49 -81.14
C LEU A 273 -0.41 46.64 -80.22
N THR A 274 -0.82 45.43 -79.87
CA THR A 274 -0.04 44.58 -78.95
C THR A 274 0.66 43.47 -79.71
N LEU A 275 1.99 43.44 -79.69
CA LEU A 275 2.78 42.33 -80.21
C LEU A 275 3.02 41.30 -79.10
N ARG A 276 2.55 40.09 -79.33
CA ARG A 276 2.88 38.93 -78.51
C ARG A 276 4.07 38.20 -79.11
N VAL A 277 5.17 38.16 -78.37
CA VAL A 277 6.38 37.42 -78.74
C VAL A 277 6.51 36.20 -77.85
N GLN A 278 6.58 35.02 -78.46
CA GLN A 278 6.87 33.76 -77.78
C GLN A 278 8.37 33.46 -77.86
N LEU A 279 8.95 33.21 -76.70
CA LEU A 279 10.36 32.91 -76.51
C LEU A 279 10.51 31.47 -76.04
N ASP A 280 11.53 30.77 -76.55
CA ASP A 280 11.92 29.46 -76.03
C ASP A 280 12.41 29.61 -74.56
N PRO A 281 11.79 28.94 -73.56
CA PRO A 281 12.17 29.09 -72.17
C PRO A 281 13.59 28.60 -71.85
N ALA A 282 14.19 27.75 -72.70
CA ALA A 282 15.56 27.24 -72.48
C ALA A 282 16.64 28.14 -73.10
N THR A 283 16.34 28.77 -74.23
CA THR A 283 17.35 29.50 -75.03
C THR A 283 17.06 30.99 -75.18
N PHE A 284 15.88 31.45 -74.76
CA PHE A 284 15.34 32.81 -74.96
C PHE A 284 15.37 33.26 -76.43
N ARG A 285 15.38 32.32 -77.37
CA ARG A 285 15.27 32.63 -78.80
C ARG A 285 13.82 32.83 -79.19
N LEU A 286 13.59 33.78 -80.09
CA LEU A 286 12.27 34.09 -80.64
C LEU A 286 11.75 32.89 -81.44
N GLN A 287 10.65 32.30 -80.98
CA GLN A 287 9.98 31.19 -81.66
C GLN A 287 8.87 31.70 -82.58
N ASP A 288 8.04 32.60 -82.07
CA ASP A 288 6.91 33.15 -82.81
C ASP A 288 6.63 34.60 -82.37
N ALA A 289 6.05 35.40 -83.27
CA ALA A 289 5.64 36.76 -82.98
C ALA A 289 4.34 37.08 -83.73
N GLN A 290 3.28 37.40 -82.98
CA GLN A 290 1.96 37.66 -83.52
C GLN A 290 1.43 39.01 -83.00
N PHE A 291 0.92 39.84 -83.90
CA PHE A 291 0.18 41.05 -83.50
C PHE A 291 -1.24 40.67 -83.09
N ILE A 292 -1.65 41.14 -81.93
CA ILE A 292 -2.97 40.97 -81.33
C ILE A 292 -3.59 42.37 -81.26
N GLY A 293 -4.55 42.64 -82.14
CA GLY A 293 -5.28 43.91 -82.21
C GLY A 293 -5.10 44.66 -83.54
N ALA A 294 -6.23 45.01 -84.15
CA ALA A 294 -6.47 46.08 -85.12
C ALA A 294 -7.96 46.44 -85.03
#